data_AF-A0AAP3ENA6-F1
#
_entry.id   AF-A0AAP3ENA6-F1
#
_cell.length_a   1.000
_cell.length_b   1.000
_cell.length_c   1.000
_cell.angle_alpha   90.00
_cell.angle_beta   90.00
_cell.angle_gamma   90.00
#
_symmetry.space_group_name_H-M   'P 1'
#
loop_
_entity.id
_entity.type
_entity.pdbx_description
1 polymer ?
#
loop_
_entity_poly.entity_id
_entity_poly.type
_entity_poly.pdbx_seq_one_letter_code
_entity_poly.pdbx_strand_id
1 'polypeptide(L)' 'MNKKAFVDTVLNNGSLPADGFIPVDFATSSDGKDFRKENGKLVKDDVKAAKENWKKAKQELGKEQVTLELLTSDNVFA' A
#
# COMPACT_ATOMS: atom_id res chain seq x y z
N MET A 1 2.18 1.11 5.81
CA MET A 1 0.97 1.96 5.93
C MET A 1 -0.15 1.05 6.37
N ASN A 2 -0.86 1.43 7.43
CA ASN A 2 -2.02 0.66 7.90
C ASN A 2 -3.21 0.85 6.97
N LYS A 3 -3.24 0.06 5.89
CA LYS A 3 -4.29 0.09 4.87
C LYS A 3 -5.64 -0.33 5.44
N LYS A 4 -5.66 -1.26 6.40
CA LYS A 4 -6.90 -1.70 7.04
C LYS A 4 -7.58 -0.54 7.76
N ALA A 5 -6.84 0.18 8.59
CA ALA A 5 -7.37 1.39 9.24
C ALA A 5 -7.83 2.42 8.20
N PHE A 6 -7.05 2.65 7.14
CA PHE A 6 -7.43 3.61 6.10
C PHE A 6 -8.77 3.27 5.43
N VAL A 7 -8.96 2.03 4.98
CA VAL A 7 -10.22 1.65 4.32
C VAL A 7 -11.39 1.60 5.30
N ASP A 8 -11.17 1.16 6.54
CA ASP A 8 -12.23 1.01 7.54
C ASP A 8 -12.69 2.37 8.12
N THR A 9 -11.78 3.33 8.30
CA THR A 9 -12.08 4.58 9.02
C THR A 9 -12.15 5.81 8.12
N VAL A 10 -11.33 5.88 7.06
CA VAL A 10 -11.29 7.05 6.17
C VAL A 10 -12.25 6.86 5.00
N LEU A 11 -12.19 5.70 4.33
CA LEU A 11 -13.05 5.44 3.17
C LEU A 11 -14.44 4.95 3.57
N ASN A 12 -14.50 3.95 4.47
CA ASN A 12 -15.73 3.37 5.02
C ASN A 12 -16.85 3.10 3.97
N ASN A 13 -16.47 2.65 2.78
CA ASN A 13 -17.37 2.53 1.62
C ASN A 13 -17.30 1.15 0.93
N GLY A 14 -16.80 0.13 1.63
CA GLY A 14 -16.60 -1.21 1.07
C GLY A 14 -15.28 -1.41 0.30
N SER A 15 -14.44 -0.38 0.20
CA SER A 15 -13.06 -0.52 -0.31
C SER A 15 -12.26 -1.55 0.50
N LEU A 16 -11.36 -2.26 -0.17
CA LEU A 16 -10.53 -3.31 0.44
C LEU A 16 -9.04 -2.91 0.49
N PRO A 17 -8.27 -3.40 1.48
CA PRO A 17 -6.83 -3.17 1.52
C PRO A 17 -6.12 -3.79 0.31
N ALA A 18 -5.41 -2.98 -0.46
CA ALA A 18 -4.66 -3.45 -1.62
C ALA A 18 -3.23 -3.88 -1.25
N ASP A 19 -2.92 -5.18 -1.34
CA ASP A 19 -1.57 -5.74 -1.10
C ASP A 19 -0.73 -5.94 -2.36
N GLY A 20 -1.22 -5.45 -3.50
CA GLY A 20 -0.56 -5.41 -4.80
C GLY A 20 -1.24 -4.40 -5.72
N PHE A 21 -0.66 -4.18 -6.89
CA PHE A 21 -1.19 -3.22 -7.87
C PHE A 21 -2.40 -3.75 -8.62
N ILE A 22 -2.38 -5.03 -9.00
CA ILE A 22 -3.52 -5.69 -9.66
C ILE A 22 -4.62 -5.96 -8.62
N PRO A 23 -5.87 -5.57 -8.85
CA PRO A 23 -6.97 -5.88 -7.94
C PRO A 23 -7.24 -7.39 -7.84
N VAL A 24 -7.85 -7.81 -6.73
CA VAL A 24 -8.44 -9.15 -6.62
C VAL A 24 -9.62 -9.28 -7.59
N ASP A 25 -9.86 -10.49 -8.10
CA ASP A 25 -10.98 -10.83 -8.99
C ASP A 25 -10.97 -10.05 -10.33
N PHE A 26 -9.79 -9.57 -10.76
CA PHE A 26 -9.61 -8.82 -12.00
C PHE A 26 -9.09 -9.68 -13.16
N ALA A 27 -8.06 -10.49 -12.89
CA ALA A 27 -7.39 -11.29 -13.90
C ALA A 27 -7.20 -12.72 -13.40
N THR A 28 -7.49 -13.69 -14.26
CA THR A 28 -7.32 -15.11 -13.99
C THR A 28 -6.30 -15.74 -14.92
N SER A 29 -5.53 -16.69 -14.41
CA SER A 29 -4.70 -17.59 -15.20
C SER A 29 -5.55 -18.53 -16.08
N SER A 30 -4.89 -19.27 -16.97
CA SER A 30 -5.54 -20.27 -17.83
C SER A 30 -6.17 -21.44 -17.06
N ASP A 31 -5.72 -21.71 -15.84
CA ASP A 31 -6.32 -22.69 -14.93
C ASP A 31 -7.40 -22.09 -14.00
N GLY A 32 -7.80 -20.83 -14.25
CA GLY A 32 -8.91 -20.16 -13.57
C GLY A 32 -8.59 -19.61 -12.18
N LYS A 33 -7.32 -19.61 -11.76
CA LYS A 33 -6.91 -19.01 -10.49
C LYS A 33 -6.81 -17.51 -10.61
N ASP A 34 -7.24 -16.81 -9.57
CA ASP A 34 -7.06 -15.38 -9.47
C ASP A 34 -5.56 -15.03 -9.37
N PHE A 35 -5.14 -14.05 -10.17
CA PHE A 35 -3.75 -13.61 -10.26
C PHE A 35 -3.18 -13.18 -8.89
N ARG A 36 -3.98 -12.59 -8.01
CA ARG A 36 -3.52 -12.18 -6.67
C ARG A 36 -3.38 -13.34 -5.71
N LYS A 37 -4.19 -14.40 -5.84
CA LYS A 37 -3.97 -15.65 -5.09
C LYS A 37 -2.62 -16.27 -5.41
N GLU A 38 -2.21 -16.26 -6.67
CA GLU A 38 -0.92 -16.82 -7.10
C GLU A 38 0.28 -15.96 -6.68
N ASN A 39 0.15 -14.63 -6.76
CA ASN A 39 1.25 -13.71 -6.47
C ASN A 39 1.35 -13.29 -4.99
N GLY A 40 0.39 -13.68 -4.16
CA GLY A 40 0.41 -13.44 -2.71
C GLY A 40 0.34 -11.96 -2.32
N LYS A 41 1.06 -11.58 -1.26
CA LYS A 41 1.10 -10.19 -0.74
C LYS A 41 2.45 -9.55 -1.04
N LEU A 42 2.46 -8.55 -1.93
CA LEU A 42 3.68 -7.89 -2.40
C LEU A 42 4.02 -6.67 -1.54
N VAL A 43 3.01 -5.90 -1.12
CA VAL A 43 3.20 -4.71 -0.29
C VAL A 43 2.56 -4.97 1.06
N LYS A 44 3.37 -5.29 2.07
CA LYS A 44 2.88 -5.59 3.43
C LYS A 44 2.92 -4.33 4.31
N ASP A 45 2.07 -4.29 5.33
CA ASP A 45 2.20 -3.32 6.40
C ASP A 45 3.17 -3.87 7.47
N ASP A 46 4.44 -3.53 7.34
CA ASP A 46 5.50 -3.92 8.29
C ASP A 46 6.23 -2.67 8.78
N VAL A 47 5.83 -2.20 9.96
CA VAL A 47 6.41 -1.00 10.60
C VAL A 47 7.86 -1.22 10.98
N LYS A 48 8.28 -2.45 11.29
CA LYS A 48 9.67 -2.75 11.65
C LYS A 48 10.56 -2.63 10.42
N ALA A 49 10.19 -3.30 9.33
CA ALA A 49 10.91 -3.21 8.07
C ALA A 49 10.91 -1.76 7.52
N ALA A 50 9.81 -1.03 7.69
CA ALA A 50 9.73 0.38 7.29
C ALA A 50 10.73 1.26 8.05
N LYS A 51 10.86 1.09 9.39
CA LYS A 51 11.85 1.82 10.20
C LYS A 51 13.29 1.47 9.81
N GLU A 52 13.56 0.19 9.54
CA GLU A 52 14.87 -0.27 9.09
C GLU A 52 15.24 0.34 7.73
N ASN A 53 14.33 0.31 6.76
CA ASN A 53 14.54 0.89 5.43
C ASN A 53 14.67 2.42 5.50
N TRP A 54 13.90 3.10 6.37
CA TRP A 54 14.04 4.53 6.58
C TRP A 54 15.43 4.91 7.10
N LYS A 55 15.96 4.15 8.07
CA LYS A 55 17.33 4.36 8.58
C LYS A 55 18.37 4.22 7.47
N LYS A 56 18.25 3.18 6.63
CA LYS A 56 19.15 2.99 5.47
C LYS A 56 19.07 4.15 4.49
N ALA A 57 17.85 4.56 4.13
CA ALA A 57 17.65 5.69 3.21
C ALA A 57 18.28 6.99 3.72
N LYS A 58 18.16 7.31 5.02
CA LYS A 58 18.82 8.48 5.62
C LYS A 58 20.35 8.42 5.50
N GLN A 59 20.94 7.24 5.71
CA GLN A 59 22.38 7.02 5.57
C GLN A 59 22.83 7.17 4.11
N GLU A 60 22.11 6.54 3.18
CA GLU A 60 22.42 6.60 1.74
C GLU A 60 22.27 8.01 1.15
N LEU A 61 21.27 8.77 1.61
CA LEU A 61 21.01 10.13 1.17
C LEU A 61 21.85 11.19 1.90
N GLY A 62 22.52 10.82 3.01
CA GLY A 62 23.25 11.76 3.86
C GLY A 62 22.36 12.84 4.50
N LYS A 63 21.08 12.54 4.73
CA LYS A 63 20.08 13.50 5.24
C LYS A 63 19.40 12.97 6.49
N GLU A 64 19.38 13.78 7.54
CA GLU A 64 18.64 13.47 8.77
C GLU A 64 17.13 13.72 8.66
N GLN A 65 16.75 14.69 7.82
CA GLN A 65 15.36 15.08 7.58
C GLN A 65 15.08 15.16 6.08
N VAL A 66 13.87 14.76 5.70
CA VAL A 66 13.35 14.87 4.34
C VAL A 66 11.92 15.41 4.44
N THR A 67 11.63 16.43 3.64
CA THR A 67 10.26 16.94 3.48
C THR A 67 9.66 16.33 2.23
N LEU A 68 8.48 15.72 2.36
CA LEU A 68 7.71 15.17 1.25
C LEU A 68 6.40 15.94 1.16
N GLU A 69 6.04 16.36 -0.05
CA GLU A 69 4.73 16.91 -0.36
C GLU A 69 3.88 15.82 -1.02
N LEU A 70 2.69 15.57 -0.47
CA LEU A 70 1.73 14.62 -1.04
C LEU A 70 0.61 15.40 -1.72
N LEU A 71 0.66 15.47 -3.04
CA LEU A 71 -0.42 16.05 -3.84
C LEU A 71 -1.62 15.11 -3.88
N THR A 72 -2.80 15.62 -3.51
CA THR A 72 -4.08 14.90 -3.55
C THR A 72 -5.19 15.83 -4.02
N SER A 73 -6.31 15.26 -4.48
CA SER A 73 -7.53 16.02 -4.76
C SER A 73 -8.28 16.38 -3.49
N ASP A 74 -8.93 17.55 -3.47
CA ASP A 74 -9.85 18.01 -2.42
C ASP A 74 -11.30 17.60 -2.72
N ASN A 75 -11.53 16.30 -2.93
CA ASN A 75 -12.85 15.80 -3.26
C ASN A 75 -13.51 15.28 -1.98
N VAL A 76 -14.64 15.91 -1.60
CA VAL A 76 -15.51 15.40 -0.53
C VAL A 76 -15.99 14.01 -0.95
N PHE A 77 -15.68 12.98 -0.17
CA PHE A 77 -16.20 11.63 -0.40
C PHE A 77 -17.74 11.71 -0.39
N ALA A 78 -18.36 11.54 -1.56
CA ALA A 78 -19.81 11.50 -1.74
C ALA A 78 -20.34 10.09 -1.47
#